data_AF-A0A1W9GWC4-F1
#
_entry.id   AF-A0A1W9GWC4-F1
#
_cell.length_a   1.000
_cell.length_b   1.000
_cell.length_c   1.000
_cell.angle_alpha   90.00
_cell.angle_beta   90.00
_cell.angle_gamma   90.00
#
_symmetry.space_group_name_H-M   'P 1'
#
loop_
_entity.id
_entity.type
_entity.pdbx_description
1 polymer ?
#
loop_
_entity_poly.entity_id
_entity_poly.type
_entity_poly.pdbx_seq_one_letter_code
_entity_poly.pdbx_strand_id
1 'polypeptide(L)'
;MSPQAALEATARAGAAAFQAGRHGEARRLLAEVHARVPNNVQIALMLAYSCRALGERGEEERAVDAILKADPGNIRALILKGDCRDAAGDARAASSFYDRAIKQSERVTLPGDLAKEVTRARTESARLGRRYRAHLEQWLGAKGAALSPRFAQALDIMFGEKQVYYQQPHGFYFPELPQRQFYERSEFDWVPALEARTETILAELNGLLATREGFRPYLVSNPERPKIDFHGLNDNPDWSSLYLHENGAPVDAHVARAPLSYAALQALPLCRIPPRAPTIMFSLLRPGARIAPHTGMLNTRLICHLPLIVPPGCGFRVGNEVRQWEVGKLLIFDDTIEHEAWNDSDQDRVVLIFDIWRPELTPEERAAIVDMFAAVDAY
;
A
#
# COMPACT_ATOMS: atom_id res chain seq x y z
N MET A 1 -45.06 26.78 36.97
CA MET A 1 -44.11 26.47 35.86
C MET A 1 -44.77 25.51 34.90
N SER A 2 -44.61 25.67 33.59
CA SER A 2 -45.09 24.68 32.63
C SER A 2 -44.28 23.36 32.76
N PRO A 3 -44.86 22.20 32.40
CA PRO A 3 -44.14 20.92 32.41
C PRO A 3 -42.83 20.94 31.60
N GLN A 4 -42.81 21.70 30.50
CA GLN A 4 -41.61 21.91 29.68
C GLN A 4 -40.55 22.74 30.41
N ALA A 5 -40.93 23.84 31.06
CA ALA A 5 -39.98 24.66 31.83
C ALA A 5 -39.35 23.88 33.00
N ALA A 6 -40.12 22.97 33.62
CA ALA A 6 -39.60 22.06 34.64
C ALA A 6 -38.57 21.07 34.07
N LEU A 7 -38.87 20.46 32.92
CA LEU A 7 -37.94 19.54 32.25
C LEU A 7 -36.62 20.21 31.87
N GLU A 8 -36.69 21.43 31.32
CA GLU A 8 -35.50 22.22 30.97
C GLU A 8 -34.68 22.61 32.21
N ALA A 9 -35.34 22.93 33.33
CA ALA A 9 -34.65 23.20 34.58
C ALA A 9 -33.92 21.95 35.11
N THR A 10 -34.56 20.79 35.06
CA THR A 10 -33.94 19.50 35.42
C THR A 10 -32.75 19.18 34.51
N ALA A 11 -32.88 19.44 33.20
CA ALA A 11 -31.79 19.24 32.24
C ALA A 11 -30.57 20.13 32.54
N ARG A 12 -30.80 21.42 32.82
CA ARG A 12 -29.74 22.35 33.22
C ARG A 12 -29.07 21.95 34.53
N ALA A 13 -29.85 21.53 35.53
CA ALA A 13 -29.32 21.05 36.80
C ALA A 13 -28.49 19.77 36.63
N GLY A 14 -28.97 18.82 35.82
CA GLY A 14 -28.23 17.59 35.49
C GLY A 14 -26.91 17.88 34.77
N ALA A 15 -26.92 18.79 33.79
CA ALA A 15 -25.71 19.23 33.10
C ALA A 15 -24.73 19.94 34.05
N ALA A 16 -25.21 20.82 34.92
CA ALA A 16 -24.38 21.49 35.92
C ALA A 16 -23.75 20.50 36.93
N ALA A 17 -24.51 19.50 37.37
CA ALA A 17 -23.99 18.42 38.22
C ALA A 17 -22.92 17.60 37.51
N PHE A 18 -23.12 17.29 36.22
CA PHE A 18 -22.14 16.58 35.39
C PHE A 18 -20.82 17.38 35.28
N GLN A 19 -20.90 18.67 34.92
CA GLN A 19 -19.73 19.54 34.79
C GLN A 19 -18.96 19.70 36.11
N ALA A 20 -19.67 19.63 37.24
CA ALA A 20 -19.07 19.70 38.57
C ALA A 20 -18.57 18.33 39.11
N GLY A 21 -18.60 17.27 38.30
CA GLY A 21 -18.16 15.93 38.71
C GLY A 21 -19.09 15.22 39.71
N ARG A 22 -20.28 15.77 39.98
CA ARG A 22 -21.29 15.16 40.88
C ARG A 22 -22.08 14.09 40.15
N HIS A 23 -21.40 13.01 39.75
CA HIS A 23 -21.95 11.99 38.86
C HIS A 23 -23.19 11.27 39.40
N GLY A 24 -23.32 11.09 40.72
CA GLY A 24 -24.54 10.52 41.33
C GLY A 24 -25.77 11.39 41.12
N GLU A 25 -25.62 12.71 41.32
CA GLU A 25 -26.70 13.69 41.09
C GLU A 25 -27.01 13.81 39.60
N ALA A 26 -25.96 13.94 38.76
CA ALA A 26 -26.07 14.03 37.32
C ALA A 26 -26.81 12.83 36.73
N ARG A 27 -26.41 11.60 37.09
CA ARG A 27 -27.05 10.36 36.65
C ARG A 27 -28.55 10.36 36.95
N ARG A 28 -28.96 10.70 38.18
CA ARG A 28 -30.37 10.73 38.57
C ARG A 28 -31.18 11.73 37.74
N LEU A 29 -30.69 12.97 37.63
CA LEU A 29 -31.39 14.05 36.93
C LEU A 29 -31.44 13.79 35.41
N LEU A 30 -30.32 13.38 34.82
CA LEU A 30 -30.22 13.12 33.39
C LEU A 30 -31.02 11.89 32.95
N ALA A 31 -31.15 10.86 33.79
CA ALA A 31 -32.01 9.71 33.50
C ALA A 31 -33.49 10.12 33.42
N GLU A 32 -33.94 11.00 34.32
CA GLU A 32 -35.31 11.55 34.29
C GLU A 32 -35.57 12.34 33.00
N VAL A 33 -34.59 13.16 32.59
CA VAL A 33 -34.70 13.92 31.33
C VAL A 33 -34.68 12.98 30.12
N HIS A 34 -33.74 12.03 30.06
CA HIS A 34 -33.59 11.11 28.94
C HIS A 34 -34.86 10.28 28.70
N ALA A 35 -35.55 9.84 29.76
CA ALA A 35 -36.82 9.12 29.65
C ALA A 35 -37.92 9.92 28.92
N ARG A 36 -37.88 11.26 29.00
CA ARG A 36 -38.86 12.16 28.37
C ARG A 36 -38.41 12.66 26.99
N VAL A 37 -37.10 12.70 26.73
CA VAL A 37 -36.49 13.12 25.46
C VAL A 37 -35.41 12.11 25.01
N PRO A 38 -35.80 10.89 24.63
CA PRO A 38 -34.85 9.78 24.40
C PRO A 38 -33.89 10.01 23.23
N ASN A 39 -34.24 10.89 22.28
CA ASN A 39 -33.42 11.18 21.11
C ASN A 39 -32.39 12.31 21.34
N ASN A 40 -32.32 12.89 22.55
CA ASN A 40 -31.35 13.94 22.84
C ASN A 40 -29.97 13.34 23.14
N VAL A 41 -29.09 13.34 22.12
CA VAL A 41 -27.73 12.77 22.17
C VAL A 41 -26.87 13.39 23.28
N GLN A 42 -26.96 14.70 23.51
CA GLN A 42 -26.14 15.37 24.53
C GLN A 42 -26.51 14.92 25.95
N ILE A 43 -27.80 14.80 26.24
CA ILE A 43 -28.29 14.27 27.53
C ILE A 43 -27.85 12.82 27.71
N ALA A 44 -28.01 12.00 26.67
CA ALA A 44 -27.62 10.59 26.70
C ALA A 44 -26.10 10.41 26.87
N LEU A 45 -25.27 11.26 26.26
CA LEU A 45 -23.82 11.24 26.47
C LEU A 45 -23.44 11.56 27.91
N MET A 46 -23.96 12.66 28.47
CA MET A 46 -23.69 13.01 29.88
C MET A 46 -24.19 11.93 30.84
N LEU A 47 -25.31 11.27 30.53
CA LEU A 47 -25.81 10.13 31.29
C LEU A 47 -24.84 8.95 31.21
N ALA A 48 -24.40 8.56 30.01
CA ALA A 48 -23.44 7.47 29.81
C ALA A 48 -22.15 7.68 30.60
N TYR A 49 -21.54 8.88 30.50
CA TYR A 49 -20.33 9.20 31.28
C TYR A 49 -20.57 9.22 32.79
N SER A 50 -21.75 9.65 33.25
CA SER A 50 -22.11 9.61 34.67
C SER A 50 -22.25 8.17 35.18
N CYS A 51 -22.90 7.30 34.40
CA CYS A 51 -23.01 5.87 34.70
C CYS A 51 -21.63 5.21 34.74
N ARG A 52 -20.75 5.52 33.78
CA ARG A 52 -19.35 5.07 33.76
C ARG A 52 -18.61 5.46 35.03
N ALA A 53 -18.70 6.72 35.45
CA ALA A 53 -18.00 7.21 36.64
C ALA A 53 -18.48 6.53 37.94
N LEU A 54 -19.71 6.02 37.96
CA LEU A 54 -20.29 5.27 39.08
C LEU A 54 -20.07 3.75 38.97
N GLY A 55 -19.47 3.25 37.88
CA GLY A 55 -19.30 1.82 37.62
C GLY A 55 -20.58 1.09 37.18
N GLU A 56 -21.64 1.82 36.81
CA GLU A 56 -22.93 1.27 36.37
C GLU A 56 -22.87 0.80 34.90
N ARG A 57 -22.08 -0.24 34.61
CA ARG A 57 -21.79 -0.70 33.23
C ARG A 57 -23.03 -0.98 32.38
N GLY A 58 -24.05 -1.60 32.97
CA GLY A 58 -25.29 -1.91 32.25
C GLY A 58 -26.12 -0.68 31.87
N GLU A 59 -26.08 0.37 32.70
CA GLU A 59 -26.77 1.64 32.42
C GLU A 59 -25.98 2.52 31.46
N GLU A 60 -24.65 2.54 31.60
CA GLU A 60 -23.74 3.17 30.63
C GLU A 60 -24.06 2.64 29.22
N GLU A 61 -24.08 1.32 29.06
CA GLU A 61 -24.31 0.71 27.76
C GLU A 61 -25.71 0.99 27.20
N ARG A 62 -26.76 0.96 28.03
CA ARG A 62 -28.11 1.35 27.59
C ARG A 62 -28.16 2.77 27.06
N ALA A 63 -27.50 3.71 27.75
CA ALA A 63 -27.42 5.10 27.31
C ALA A 63 -26.64 5.23 25.99
N VAL A 64 -25.54 4.49 25.85
CA VAL A 64 -24.76 4.41 24.60
C VAL A 64 -25.59 3.84 23.44
N ASP A 65 -26.35 2.77 23.67
CA ASP A 65 -27.21 2.16 22.65
C ASP A 65 -28.32 3.10 22.18
N ALA A 66 -28.88 3.92 23.09
CA ALA A 66 -29.83 4.95 22.72
C ALA A 66 -29.19 6.02 21.80
N ILE A 67 -27.94 6.42 22.07
CA ILE A 67 -27.20 7.34 21.19
C ILE A 67 -26.98 6.70 19.82
N LEU A 68 -26.46 5.47 19.76
CA LEU A 68 -26.15 4.80 18.49
C LEU A 68 -27.41 4.47 17.68
N LYS A 69 -28.56 4.30 18.33
CA LYS A 69 -29.85 4.17 17.64
C LYS A 69 -30.27 5.47 16.95
N ALA A 70 -30.03 6.61 17.58
CA ALA A 70 -30.39 7.93 17.05
C ALA A 70 -29.34 8.45 16.04
N ASP A 71 -28.06 8.21 16.32
CA ASP A 71 -26.91 8.61 15.52
C ASP A 71 -25.89 7.45 15.48
N PRO A 72 -26.02 6.51 14.52
CA PRO A 72 -25.11 5.38 14.38
C PRO A 72 -23.66 5.78 14.08
N GLY A 73 -23.42 7.02 13.66
CA GLY A 73 -22.11 7.56 13.35
C GLY A 73 -21.44 8.29 14.52
N ASN A 74 -22.08 8.33 15.69
CA ASN A 74 -21.58 9.11 16.81
C ASN A 74 -20.23 8.58 17.33
N ILE A 75 -19.15 9.31 17.09
CA ILE A 75 -17.78 8.86 17.40
C ILE A 75 -17.61 8.56 18.90
N ARG A 76 -18.10 9.43 19.79
CA ARG A 76 -18.01 9.22 21.25
C ARG A 76 -18.76 7.97 21.67
N ALA A 77 -19.99 7.79 21.20
CA ALA A 77 -20.80 6.63 21.57
C ALA A 77 -20.20 5.32 21.03
N LEU A 78 -19.62 5.32 19.82
CA LEU A 78 -18.90 4.16 19.28
C LEU A 78 -17.71 3.78 20.18
N ILE A 79 -16.92 4.76 20.62
CA ILE A 79 -15.80 4.54 21.54
C ILE A 79 -16.29 3.96 22.87
N LEU A 80 -17.32 4.57 23.48
CA LEU A 80 -17.90 4.08 24.74
C LEU A 80 -18.46 2.66 24.59
N LYS A 81 -19.11 2.35 23.45
CA LYS A 81 -19.61 1.00 23.18
C LYS A 81 -18.46 0.01 23.08
N GLY A 82 -17.36 0.38 22.43
CA GLY A 82 -16.13 -0.42 22.36
C GLY A 82 -15.61 -0.76 23.76
N ASP A 83 -15.54 0.24 24.64
CA ASP A 83 -15.11 0.06 26.03
C ASP A 83 -16.05 -0.90 26.80
N CYS A 84 -17.37 -0.74 26.66
CA CYS A 84 -18.36 -1.62 27.30
C CYS A 84 -18.18 -3.08 26.85
N ARG A 85 -17.93 -3.30 25.55
CA ARG A 85 -17.73 -4.64 24.98
C ARG A 85 -16.41 -5.26 25.44
N ASP A 86 -15.33 -4.50 25.51
CA ASP A 86 -14.04 -5.01 26.02
C ASP A 86 -14.15 -5.36 27.51
N ALA A 87 -14.81 -4.52 28.29
CA ALA A 87 -15.08 -4.76 29.71
C ALA A 87 -15.97 -5.99 29.97
N ALA A 88 -16.78 -6.39 28.99
CA ALA A 88 -17.58 -7.62 28.98
C ALA A 88 -16.80 -8.85 28.46
N GLY A 89 -15.53 -8.69 28.08
CA GLY A 89 -14.69 -9.77 27.53
C GLY A 89 -14.89 -10.04 26.03
N ASP A 90 -15.76 -9.26 25.35
CA ASP A 90 -16.05 -9.39 23.93
C ASP A 90 -15.12 -8.50 23.10
N ALA A 91 -13.86 -8.93 22.97
CA ALA A 91 -12.85 -8.19 22.23
C ALA A 91 -13.18 -8.01 20.74
N ARG A 92 -13.90 -8.97 20.14
CA ARG A 92 -14.28 -8.88 18.72
C ARG A 92 -15.27 -7.74 18.51
N ALA A 93 -16.30 -7.66 19.35
CA ALA A 93 -17.24 -6.55 19.29
C ALA A 93 -16.55 -5.22 19.67
N ALA A 94 -15.66 -5.23 20.66
CA ALA A 94 -14.93 -4.03 21.06
C ALA A 94 -14.11 -3.42 19.90
N SER A 95 -13.28 -4.24 19.23
CA SER A 95 -12.50 -3.81 18.06
C SER A 95 -13.38 -3.25 16.95
N SER A 96 -14.52 -3.88 16.64
CA SER A 96 -15.38 -3.41 15.55
C SER A 96 -15.98 -2.02 15.81
N PHE A 97 -16.31 -1.71 17.07
CA PHE A 97 -16.78 -0.37 17.46
C PHE A 97 -15.66 0.67 17.42
N TYR A 98 -14.46 0.34 17.92
CA TYR A 98 -13.32 1.24 17.82
C TYR A 98 -12.93 1.53 16.37
N ASP A 99 -12.84 0.51 15.52
CA ASP A 99 -12.49 0.67 14.10
C ASP A 99 -13.52 1.53 13.36
N ARG A 100 -14.81 1.39 13.70
CA ARG A 100 -15.86 2.26 13.15
C ARG A 100 -15.70 3.71 13.59
N ALA A 101 -15.37 3.96 14.87
CA ALA A 101 -15.11 5.30 15.39
C ALA A 101 -13.90 5.95 14.71
N ILE A 102 -12.82 5.17 14.57
CA ILE A 102 -11.58 5.56 13.90
C ILE A 102 -11.85 5.95 12.44
N LYS A 103 -12.51 5.08 11.68
CA LYS A 103 -12.85 5.35 10.27
C LYS A 103 -13.79 6.55 10.09
N GLN A 104 -14.67 6.79 11.05
CA GLN A 104 -15.55 7.97 11.04
C GLN A 104 -14.77 9.26 11.34
N SER A 105 -13.77 9.18 12.22
CA SER A 105 -12.94 10.32 12.59
C SER A 105 -12.10 10.90 11.46
N GLU A 106 -11.69 10.06 10.50
CA GLU A 106 -10.86 10.46 9.35
C GLU A 106 -11.58 11.40 8.38
N ARG A 107 -12.91 11.53 8.52
CA ARG A 107 -13.76 12.34 7.64
C ARG A 107 -14.10 13.71 8.22
N VAL A 108 -13.68 14.01 9.45
CA VAL A 108 -14.10 15.21 10.18
C VAL A 108 -12.94 15.84 10.93
N THR A 109 -12.97 17.16 11.11
CA THR A 109 -12.03 17.83 12.03
C THR A 109 -12.53 17.62 13.47
N LEU A 110 -11.70 17.04 14.32
CA LEU A 110 -12.07 16.71 15.69
C LEU A 110 -11.71 17.83 16.68
N PRO A 111 -12.58 18.14 17.65
CA PRO A 111 -12.20 18.85 18.87
C PRO A 111 -11.08 18.12 19.63
N GLY A 112 -10.24 18.86 20.37
CA GLY A 112 -9.03 18.30 20.99
C GLY A 112 -9.26 17.20 22.04
N ASP A 113 -10.39 17.23 22.75
CA ASP A 113 -10.80 16.19 23.69
C ASP A 113 -11.20 14.90 22.95
N LEU A 114 -12.01 15.02 21.90
CA LEU A 114 -12.43 13.89 21.07
C LEU A 114 -11.25 13.29 20.29
N ALA A 115 -10.32 14.12 19.83
CA ALA A 115 -9.09 13.65 19.21
C ALA A 115 -8.29 12.72 20.15
N LYS A 116 -8.17 13.08 21.44
CA LYS A 116 -7.51 12.23 22.45
C LYS A 116 -8.26 10.92 22.67
N GLU A 117 -9.59 10.94 22.72
CA GLU A 117 -10.39 9.71 22.83
C GLU A 117 -10.22 8.79 21.61
N VAL A 118 -10.17 9.36 20.40
CA VAL A 118 -9.90 8.60 19.17
C VAL A 118 -8.50 8.01 19.18
N THR A 119 -7.48 8.76 19.62
CA THR A 119 -6.12 8.22 19.78
C THR A 119 -6.12 7.04 20.76
N ARG A 120 -6.80 7.16 21.90
CA ARG A 120 -6.97 6.04 22.85
C ARG A 120 -7.67 4.86 22.20
N ALA A 121 -8.74 5.08 21.46
CA ALA A 121 -9.46 4.01 20.74
C ALA A 121 -8.56 3.30 19.72
N ARG A 122 -7.67 4.03 19.01
CA ARG A 122 -6.64 3.43 18.14
C ARG A 122 -5.69 2.54 18.93
N THR A 123 -5.20 3.00 20.09
CA THR A 123 -4.33 2.21 20.97
C THR A 123 -5.03 0.94 21.48
N GLU A 124 -6.28 1.04 21.91
CA GLU A 124 -7.06 -0.10 22.40
C GLU A 124 -7.38 -1.10 21.28
N SER A 125 -7.83 -0.63 20.10
CA SER A 125 -8.05 -1.52 18.95
C SER A 125 -6.78 -2.27 18.58
N ALA A 126 -5.64 -1.58 18.52
CA ALA A 126 -4.33 -2.20 18.25
C ALA A 126 -3.92 -3.22 19.34
N ARG A 127 -4.19 -2.94 20.62
CA ARG A 127 -3.94 -3.90 21.71
C ARG A 127 -4.78 -5.17 21.55
N LEU A 128 -6.07 -5.02 21.24
CA LEU A 128 -6.97 -6.15 21.00
C LEU A 128 -6.56 -6.96 19.77
N GLY A 129 -6.18 -6.27 18.69
CA GLY A 129 -5.62 -6.90 17.49
C GLY A 129 -4.38 -7.75 17.79
N ARG A 130 -3.39 -7.21 18.51
CA ARG A 130 -2.20 -7.96 18.94
C ARG A 130 -2.54 -9.18 19.79
N ARG A 131 -3.49 -9.05 20.74
CA ARG A 131 -3.94 -10.18 21.58
C ARG A 131 -4.57 -11.28 20.72
N TYR A 132 -5.40 -10.89 19.76
CA TYR A 132 -6.05 -11.84 18.86
C TYR A 132 -5.03 -12.54 17.93
N ARG A 133 -4.06 -11.79 17.39
CA ARG A 133 -2.95 -12.36 16.60
C ARG A 133 -2.17 -13.41 17.40
N ALA A 134 -1.71 -13.06 18.61
CA ALA A 134 -0.97 -13.97 19.46
C ALA A 134 -1.77 -15.24 19.79
N HIS A 135 -3.08 -15.10 20.03
CA HIS A 135 -3.97 -16.24 20.24
C HIS A 135 -4.04 -17.16 19.01
N LEU A 136 -4.21 -16.60 17.80
CA LEU A 136 -4.25 -17.39 16.56
C LEU A 136 -2.93 -18.11 16.30
N GLU A 137 -1.81 -17.41 16.43
CA GLU A 137 -0.47 -17.99 16.22
C GLU A 137 -0.19 -19.11 17.23
N GLN A 138 -0.53 -18.91 18.51
CA GLN A 138 -0.42 -19.95 19.54
C GLN A 138 -1.32 -21.16 19.21
N TRP A 139 -2.56 -20.92 18.81
CA TRP A 139 -3.51 -21.99 18.46
C TRP A 139 -3.02 -22.80 17.26
N LEU A 140 -2.55 -22.14 16.20
CA LEU A 140 -2.01 -22.78 15.01
C LEU A 140 -0.74 -23.57 15.32
N GLY A 141 0.17 -23.00 16.12
CA GLY A 141 1.37 -23.67 16.59
C GLY A 141 1.05 -24.94 17.39
N ALA A 142 0.06 -24.88 18.29
CA ALA A 142 -0.39 -26.05 19.06
C ALA A 142 -1.01 -27.15 18.18
N LYS A 143 -1.50 -26.82 16.98
CA LYS A 143 -1.99 -27.77 15.98
C LYS A 143 -0.90 -28.31 15.04
N GLY A 144 0.34 -27.87 15.20
CA GLY A 144 1.45 -28.24 14.32
C GLY A 144 1.32 -27.65 12.91
N ALA A 145 0.53 -26.58 12.74
CA ALA A 145 0.38 -25.95 11.43
C ALA A 145 1.69 -25.23 11.04
N ALA A 146 2.27 -25.63 9.91
CA ALA A 146 3.43 -24.93 9.36
C ALA A 146 2.99 -23.56 8.82
N LEU A 147 3.51 -22.49 9.44
CA LEU A 147 3.27 -21.11 8.99
C LEU A 147 4.19 -20.81 7.80
N SER A 148 3.76 -21.20 6.60
CA SER A 148 4.47 -20.82 5.37
C SER A 148 4.57 -19.29 5.23
N PRO A 149 5.58 -18.75 4.51
CA PRO A 149 5.67 -17.31 4.27
C PRO A 149 4.40 -16.69 3.68
N ARG A 150 3.70 -17.40 2.79
CA ARG A 150 2.42 -16.95 2.21
C ARG A 150 1.30 -16.88 3.24
N PHE A 151 1.25 -17.82 4.19
CA PHE A 151 0.26 -17.79 5.25
C PHE A 151 0.54 -16.67 6.27
N ALA A 152 1.82 -16.42 6.59
CA ALA A 152 2.21 -15.27 7.38
C ALA A 152 1.78 -13.95 6.72
N GLN A 153 1.97 -13.78 5.40
CA GLN A 153 1.46 -12.63 4.66
C GLN A 153 -0.08 -12.51 4.75
N ALA A 154 -0.81 -13.63 4.71
CA ALA A 154 -2.27 -13.61 4.87
C ALA A 154 -2.70 -13.12 6.26
N LEU A 155 -1.97 -13.48 7.33
CA LEU A 155 -2.19 -12.94 8.66
C LEU A 155 -1.88 -11.45 8.74
N ASP A 156 -0.74 -11.01 8.18
CA ASP A 156 -0.37 -9.59 8.14
C ASP A 156 -1.46 -8.75 7.43
N ILE A 157 -2.05 -9.27 6.34
CA ILE A 157 -3.18 -8.63 5.65
C ILE A 157 -4.43 -8.62 6.52
N MET A 158 -4.76 -9.74 7.15
CA MET A 158 -5.94 -9.86 8.04
C MET A 158 -5.89 -8.87 9.20
N PHE A 159 -4.69 -8.57 9.71
CA PHE A 159 -4.47 -7.62 10.81
C PHE A 159 -4.16 -6.19 10.34
N GLY A 160 -4.20 -5.92 9.03
CA GLY A 160 -3.99 -4.58 8.47
C GLY A 160 -2.54 -4.08 8.53
N GLU A 161 -1.57 -4.97 8.78
CA GLU A 161 -0.14 -4.67 8.72
C GLU A 161 0.37 -4.62 7.28
N LYS A 162 -0.29 -5.35 6.39
CA LYS A 162 -0.09 -5.33 4.93
C LYS A 162 -1.42 -5.08 4.22
N GLN A 163 -1.34 -4.61 2.98
CA GLN A 163 -2.52 -4.41 2.14
C GLN A 163 -2.50 -5.34 0.93
N VAL A 164 -3.65 -5.51 0.26
CA VAL A 164 -3.68 -6.24 -1.01
C VAL A 164 -3.32 -5.27 -2.12
N TYR A 165 -2.28 -5.60 -2.88
CA TYR A 165 -1.93 -4.88 -4.10
C TYR A 165 -2.47 -5.65 -5.30
N TYR A 166 -3.12 -4.93 -6.20
CA TYR A 166 -3.59 -5.43 -7.48
C TYR A 166 -2.76 -4.83 -8.60
N GLN A 167 -2.66 -5.55 -9.70
CA GLN A 167 -2.22 -5.02 -10.99
C GLN A 167 -3.12 -3.85 -11.39
N GLN A 168 -2.51 -2.72 -11.71
CA GLN A 168 -3.14 -1.49 -12.16
C GLN A 168 -2.41 -0.94 -13.39
N PRO A 169 -2.40 -1.66 -14.53
CA PRO A 169 -1.83 -1.15 -15.77
C PRO A 169 -2.59 0.08 -16.26
N HIS A 170 -1.86 1.05 -16.79
CA HIS A 170 -2.45 2.28 -17.33
C HIS A 170 -2.73 2.24 -18.84
N GLY A 171 -2.23 1.23 -19.56
CA GLY A 171 -2.39 1.12 -21.02
C GLY A 171 -3.30 -0.03 -21.44
N PHE A 172 -3.01 -1.26 -20.99
CA PHE A 172 -3.78 -2.45 -21.37
C PHE A 172 -3.79 -3.49 -20.24
N TYR A 173 -4.97 -4.03 -19.95
CA TYR A 173 -5.20 -5.07 -18.95
C TYR A 173 -5.67 -6.36 -19.62
N PHE A 174 -4.85 -7.40 -19.54
CA PHE A 174 -5.18 -8.77 -19.91
C PHE A 174 -5.72 -9.51 -18.68
N PRO A 175 -6.94 -10.08 -18.75
CA PRO A 175 -7.60 -10.68 -17.60
C PRO A 175 -6.94 -12.01 -17.18
N GLU A 176 -7.31 -12.50 -16.00
CA GLU A 176 -6.98 -13.85 -15.49
C GLU A 176 -5.49 -14.15 -15.27
N LEU A 177 -4.61 -13.15 -15.41
CA LEU A 177 -3.21 -13.26 -15.02
C LEU A 177 -3.04 -13.20 -13.50
N PRO A 178 -2.05 -13.93 -12.93
CA PRO A 178 -1.88 -14.03 -11.49
C PRO A 178 -1.34 -12.73 -10.87
N GLN A 179 -1.86 -12.37 -9.70
CA GLN A 179 -1.49 -11.18 -8.93
C GLN A 179 -0.21 -11.42 -8.12
N ARG A 180 0.93 -11.46 -8.80
CA ARG A 180 2.24 -11.80 -8.20
C ARG A 180 3.18 -10.60 -8.24
N GLN A 181 3.67 -10.18 -7.07
CA GLN A 181 4.64 -9.09 -6.94
C GLN A 181 5.99 -9.45 -7.60
N PHE A 182 6.52 -10.63 -7.25
CA PHE A 182 7.78 -11.14 -7.79
C PHE A 182 7.61 -12.57 -8.33
N TYR A 183 8.45 -12.88 -9.31
CA TYR A 183 8.68 -14.22 -9.82
C TYR A 183 10.10 -14.65 -9.45
N GLU A 184 10.25 -15.88 -8.99
CA GLU A 184 11.52 -16.40 -8.53
C GLU A 184 12.40 -16.84 -9.70
N ARG A 185 13.70 -16.59 -9.57
CA ARG A 185 14.71 -16.89 -10.59
C ARG A 185 14.70 -18.36 -11.05
N SER A 186 14.38 -19.28 -10.14
CA SER A 186 14.29 -20.72 -10.41
C SER A 186 13.11 -21.11 -11.29
N GLU A 187 12.16 -20.20 -11.54
CA GLU A 187 11.03 -20.45 -12.45
C GLU A 187 11.41 -20.28 -13.93
N PHE A 188 12.63 -19.85 -14.23
CA PHE A 188 13.06 -19.51 -15.58
C PHE A 188 14.42 -20.14 -15.92
N ASP A 189 14.42 -21.13 -16.83
CA ASP A 189 15.63 -21.89 -17.19
C ASP A 189 16.73 -21.06 -17.85
N TRP A 190 16.39 -19.92 -18.45
CA TRP A 190 17.36 -19.01 -19.09
C TRP A 190 18.14 -18.14 -18.08
N VAL A 191 17.66 -18.01 -16.84
CA VAL A 191 18.23 -17.12 -15.83
C VAL A 191 19.71 -17.43 -15.53
N PRO A 192 20.10 -18.70 -15.23
CA PRO A 192 21.51 -19.00 -14.93
C PRO A 192 22.47 -18.62 -16.05
N ALA A 193 22.05 -18.78 -17.31
CA ALA A 193 22.88 -18.44 -18.46
C ALA A 193 23.09 -16.92 -18.61
N LEU A 194 22.08 -16.11 -18.31
CA LEU A 194 22.21 -14.65 -18.31
C LEU A 194 23.02 -14.14 -17.10
N GLU A 195 22.75 -14.65 -15.91
CA GLU A 195 23.49 -14.28 -14.69
C GLU A 195 24.99 -14.59 -14.82
N ALA A 196 25.35 -15.69 -15.50
CA ALA A 196 26.75 -16.02 -15.82
C ALA A 196 27.44 -15.01 -16.76
N ARG A 197 26.70 -14.12 -17.43
CA ARG A 197 27.24 -13.04 -18.28
C ARG A 197 27.38 -11.71 -17.55
N THR A 198 27.06 -11.65 -16.24
CA THR A 198 27.08 -10.40 -15.46
C THR A 198 28.41 -9.66 -15.57
N GLU A 199 29.54 -10.34 -15.41
CA GLU A 199 30.86 -9.68 -15.49
C GLU A 199 31.14 -9.11 -16.88
N THR A 200 30.73 -9.82 -17.94
CA THR A 200 30.86 -9.34 -19.33
C THR A 200 30.01 -8.10 -19.56
N ILE A 201 28.76 -8.12 -19.09
CA ILE A 201 27.82 -7.00 -19.22
C ILE A 201 28.32 -5.79 -18.42
N LEU A 202 28.83 -6.01 -17.20
CA LEU A 202 29.40 -4.98 -16.35
C LEU A 202 30.65 -4.35 -17.00
N ALA A 203 31.49 -5.13 -17.67
CA ALA A 203 32.67 -4.61 -18.37
C ALA A 203 32.29 -3.65 -19.51
N GLU A 204 31.30 -4.00 -20.33
CA GLU A 204 30.79 -3.11 -21.39
C GLU A 204 30.10 -1.87 -20.80
N LEU A 205 29.31 -2.04 -19.74
CA LEU A 205 28.72 -0.92 -19.00
C LEU A 205 29.78 0.06 -18.49
N ASN A 206 30.89 -0.42 -17.93
CA ASN A 206 31.96 0.45 -17.44
C ASN A 206 32.57 1.30 -18.57
N GLY A 207 32.69 0.74 -19.79
CA GLY A 207 33.08 1.50 -20.98
C GLY A 207 32.07 2.58 -21.36
N LEU A 208 30.77 2.29 -21.23
CA LEU A 208 29.70 3.28 -21.45
C LEU A 208 29.71 4.39 -20.39
N LEU A 209 29.91 4.06 -19.13
CA LEU A 209 29.94 5.00 -18.01
C LEU A 209 31.16 5.93 -18.02
N ALA A 210 32.29 5.49 -18.61
CA ALA A 210 33.49 6.31 -18.72
C ALA A 210 33.26 7.60 -19.52
N THR A 211 32.42 7.56 -20.55
CA THR A 211 32.06 8.75 -21.35
C THR A 211 30.70 9.33 -20.98
N ARG A 212 29.80 8.50 -20.42
CA ARG A 212 28.36 8.78 -20.21
C ARG A 212 27.60 9.20 -21.48
N GLU A 213 28.22 9.09 -22.65
CA GLU A 213 27.59 9.41 -23.93
C GLU A 213 26.45 8.44 -24.20
N GLY A 214 25.26 8.99 -24.48
CA GLY A 214 24.03 8.23 -24.74
C GLY A 214 23.10 8.10 -23.53
N PHE A 215 23.57 8.36 -22.31
CA PHE A 215 22.68 8.45 -21.15
C PHE A 215 21.85 9.73 -21.23
N ARG A 216 20.53 9.57 -21.17
CA ARG A 216 19.57 10.67 -21.14
C ARG A 216 18.56 10.47 -20.00
N PRO A 217 17.92 11.54 -19.49
CA PRO A 217 16.83 11.41 -18.54
C PRO A 217 15.82 10.37 -19.02
N TYR A 218 15.38 9.49 -18.11
CA TYR A 218 14.46 8.42 -18.45
C TYR A 218 13.07 8.97 -18.81
N LEU A 219 12.56 9.89 -17.98
CA LEU A 219 11.33 10.60 -18.25
C LEU A 219 11.68 11.87 -19.03
N VAL A 220 11.22 11.95 -20.27
CA VAL A 220 11.38 13.14 -21.12
C VAL A 220 10.01 13.77 -21.32
N SER A 221 9.88 15.06 -21.00
CA SER A 221 8.64 15.80 -21.25
C SER A 221 8.36 15.88 -22.75
N ASN A 222 7.15 15.49 -23.16
CA ASN A 222 6.65 15.78 -24.49
C ASN A 222 5.69 16.99 -24.41
N PRO A 223 5.99 18.14 -25.05
CA PRO A 223 5.13 19.33 -25.01
C PRO A 223 3.74 19.10 -25.63
N GLU A 224 3.58 18.08 -26.45
CA GLU A 224 2.30 17.69 -27.06
C GLU A 224 1.46 16.76 -26.16
N ARG A 225 1.98 16.40 -24.98
CA ARG A 225 1.28 15.56 -24.00
C ARG A 225 1.17 16.27 -22.65
N PRO A 226 0.10 16.00 -21.86
CA PRO A 226 0.01 16.52 -20.51
C PRO A 226 1.25 16.10 -19.70
N LYS A 227 1.86 17.06 -19.00
CA LYS A 227 2.94 16.76 -18.06
C LYS A 227 2.37 16.01 -16.88
N ILE A 228 2.85 14.78 -16.66
CA ILE A 228 2.59 14.03 -15.45
C ILE A 228 3.76 14.30 -14.51
N ASP A 229 3.53 14.97 -13.39
CA ASP A 229 4.59 15.20 -12.41
C ASP A 229 5.01 13.87 -11.76
N PHE A 230 6.28 13.50 -11.92
CA PHE A 230 6.90 12.32 -11.35
C PHE A 230 7.88 12.72 -10.24
N HIS A 231 7.41 13.57 -9.32
CA HIS A 231 8.17 14.09 -8.18
C HIS A 231 9.52 14.73 -8.58
N GLY A 232 9.51 15.52 -9.66
CA GLY A 232 10.71 16.20 -10.14
C GLY A 232 11.72 15.32 -10.89
N LEU A 233 11.34 14.09 -11.29
CA LEU A 233 12.18 13.23 -12.15
C LEU A 233 11.98 13.46 -13.66
N ASN A 234 11.00 14.27 -14.06
CA ASN A 234 10.85 14.66 -15.46
C ASN A 234 12.04 15.50 -15.92
N ASP A 235 12.64 15.09 -17.04
CA ASP A 235 13.83 15.70 -17.63
C ASP A 235 15.04 15.75 -16.67
N ASN A 236 15.02 14.94 -15.60
CA ASN A 236 16.03 14.96 -14.55
C ASN A 236 17.13 13.91 -14.81
N PRO A 237 18.42 14.31 -14.89
CA PRO A 237 19.53 13.38 -15.11
C PRO A 237 19.83 12.47 -13.90
N ASP A 238 19.22 12.70 -12.75
CA ASP A 238 19.35 11.84 -11.57
C ASP A 238 18.75 10.45 -11.80
N TRP A 239 17.80 10.33 -12.73
CA TRP A 239 17.33 9.07 -13.28
C TRP A 239 17.56 9.03 -14.79
N SER A 240 18.62 8.35 -15.21
CA SER A 240 19.06 8.31 -16.61
C SER A 240 19.01 6.90 -17.19
N SER A 241 18.71 6.79 -18.48
CA SER A 241 18.73 5.53 -19.23
C SER A 241 19.63 5.61 -20.47
N LEU A 242 20.29 4.51 -20.79
CA LEU A 242 20.96 4.26 -22.07
C LEU A 242 20.33 3.02 -22.70
N TYR A 243 19.65 3.19 -23.83
CA TYR A 243 18.90 2.14 -24.50
C TYR A 243 19.77 1.36 -25.48
N LEU A 244 19.83 0.04 -25.35
CA LEU A 244 20.34 -0.85 -26.41
C LEU A 244 19.23 -1.20 -27.41
N HIS A 245 17.98 -1.17 -26.97
CA HIS A 245 16.79 -1.39 -27.78
C HIS A 245 15.67 -0.46 -27.29
N GLU A 246 15.14 0.37 -28.18
CA GLU A 246 14.11 1.38 -27.89
C GLU A 246 13.05 1.33 -28.98
N ASN A 247 11.78 1.47 -28.60
CA ASN A 247 10.65 1.48 -29.54
C ASN A 247 10.70 0.30 -30.52
N GLY A 248 10.96 -0.91 -30.00
CA GLY A 248 10.95 -2.12 -30.82
C GLY A 248 12.15 -2.26 -31.79
N ALA A 249 13.16 -1.39 -31.74
CA ALA A 249 14.35 -1.47 -32.58
C ALA A 249 15.67 -1.34 -31.81
N PRO A 250 16.79 -1.94 -32.30
CA PRO A 250 18.12 -1.73 -31.74
C PRO A 250 18.60 -0.28 -31.92
N VAL A 251 19.40 0.20 -30.97
CA VAL A 251 20.13 1.47 -31.10
C VAL A 251 21.56 1.17 -31.53
N ASP A 252 21.80 1.13 -32.85
CA ASP A 252 23.06 0.63 -33.45
C ASP A 252 24.34 1.18 -32.81
N ALA A 253 24.38 2.49 -32.54
CA ALA A 253 25.54 3.13 -31.92
C ALA A 253 25.83 2.62 -30.50
N HIS A 254 24.79 2.30 -29.73
CA HIS A 254 24.92 1.75 -28.39
C HIS A 254 25.22 0.25 -28.42
N VAL A 255 24.58 -0.49 -29.33
CA VAL A 255 24.85 -1.92 -29.57
C VAL A 255 26.30 -2.14 -30.01
N ALA A 256 26.86 -1.26 -30.84
CA ALA A 256 28.27 -1.33 -31.23
C ALA A 256 29.25 -1.19 -30.05
N ARG A 257 28.83 -0.50 -28.97
CA ARG A 257 29.63 -0.29 -27.75
C ARG A 257 29.37 -1.34 -26.67
N ALA A 258 28.25 -2.06 -26.76
CA ALA A 258 27.89 -3.16 -25.85
C ALA A 258 27.36 -4.40 -26.61
N PRO A 259 28.14 -4.95 -27.57
CA PRO A 259 27.66 -6.02 -28.45
C PRO A 259 27.39 -7.33 -27.70
N LEU A 260 28.20 -7.65 -26.67
CA LEU A 260 28.04 -8.90 -25.92
C LEU A 260 26.82 -8.83 -25.00
N SER A 261 26.54 -7.66 -24.41
CA SER A 261 25.34 -7.40 -23.62
C SER A 261 24.09 -7.54 -24.46
N TYR A 262 24.08 -6.91 -25.64
CA TYR A 262 22.93 -6.99 -26.54
C TYR A 262 22.69 -8.42 -27.03
N ALA A 263 23.75 -9.14 -27.42
CA ALA A 263 23.67 -10.53 -27.87
C ALA A 263 23.16 -11.48 -26.78
N ALA A 264 23.58 -11.30 -25.52
CA ALA A 264 23.13 -12.13 -24.40
C ALA A 264 21.61 -12.09 -24.20
N LEU A 265 20.97 -10.96 -24.51
CA LEU A 265 19.52 -10.78 -24.36
C LEU A 265 18.71 -11.32 -25.55
N GLN A 266 19.30 -11.48 -26.74
CA GLN A 266 18.53 -11.90 -27.92
C GLN A 266 18.00 -13.33 -27.84
N ALA A 267 18.60 -14.17 -27.00
CA ALA A 267 18.16 -15.55 -26.77
C ALA A 267 17.00 -15.67 -25.76
N LEU A 268 16.59 -14.57 -25.14
CA LEU A 268 15.57 -14.57 -24.08
C LEU A 268 14.14 -14.50 -24.67
N PRO A 269 13.11 -14.90 -23.90
CA PRO A 269 11.71 -14.78 -24.30
C PRO A 269 11.20 -13.32 -24.19
N LEU A 270 11.91 -12.39 -24.85
CA LEU A 270 11.62 -10.96 -24.82
C LEU A 270 10.18 -10.67 -25.27
N CYS A 271 9.53 -9.68 -24.65
CA CYS A 271 8.21 -9.22 -25.06
C CYS A 271 8.34 -8.38 -26.34
N ARG A 272 8.23 -9.03 -27.50
CA ARG A 272 8.37 -8.40 -28.81
C ARG A 272 7.02 -7.91 -29.32
N ILE A 273 6.80 -6.60 -29.24
CA ILE A 273 5.61 -5.90 -29.76
C ILE A 273 6.10 -4.69 -30.57
N PRO A 274 6.54 -4.84 -31.84
CA PRO A 274 7.04 -3.71 -32.62
C PRO A 274 5.92 -2.69 -32.95
N PRO A 275 6.20 -1.38 -32.99
CA PRO A 275 7.45 -0.67 -32.67
C PRO A 275 7.48 -0.19 -31.20
N ARG A 276 6.98 -0.99 -30.25
CA ARG A 276 6.83 -0.60 -28.84
C ARG A 276 7.78 -1.31 -27.89
N ALA A 277 8.00 -2.61 -28.11
CA ALA A 277 8.75 -3.49 -27.23
C ALA A 277 9.57 -4.51 -28.04
N PRO A 278 10.68 -5.04 -27.50
CA PRO A 278 11.13 -4.89 -26.13
C PRO A 278 11.81 -3.54 -25.86
N THR A 279 11.88 -3.17 -24.59
CA THR A 279 12.84 -2.18 -24.10
C THR A 279 14.04 -2.92 -23.52
N ILE A 280 15.25 -2.52 -23.91
CA ILE A 280 16.48 -2.99 -23.29
C ILE A 280 17.32 -1.75 -22.96
N MET A 281 17.61 -1.53 -21.68
CA MET A 281 18.34 -0.34 -21.26
C MET A 281 19.16 -0.54 -19.99
N PHE A 282 20.28 0.17 -19.89
CA PHE A 282 20.94 0.41 -18.61
C PHE A 282 20.24 1.59 -17.92
N SER A 283 19.76 1.37 -16.71
CA SER A 283 19.06 2.35 -15.87
C SER A 283 19.94 2.76 -14.71
N LEU A 284 20.38 4.02 -14.73
CA LEU A 284 21.22 4.67 -13.73
C LEU A 284 20.36 5.51 -12.80
N LEU A 285 20.52 5.30 -11.49
CA LEU A 285 19.92 6.12 -10.44
C LEU A 285 21.05 6.73 -9.59
N ARG A 286 21.12 8.07 -9.55
CA ARG A 286 22.15 8.82 -8.84
C ARG A 286 22.02 8.76 -7.31
N PRO A 287 23.08 9.09 -6.56
CA PRO A 287 23.04 9.25 -5.10
C PRO A 287 21.87 10.11 -4.63
N GLY A 288 21.15 9.66 -3.60
CA GLY A 288 20.01 10.36 -3.00
C GLY A 288 18.71 10.35 -3.81
N ALA A 289 18.71 9.83 -5.05
CA ALA A 289 17.53 9.84 -5.90
C ALA A 289 16.51 8.76 -5.49
N ARG A 290 15.23 9.09 -5.64
CA ARG A 290 14.09 8.22 -5.33
C ARG A 290 13.06 8.27 -6.45
N ILE A 291 12.64 7.11 -6.90
CA ILE A 291 11.54 6.93 -7.85
C ILE A 291 10.30 6.63 -7.04
N ALA A 292 9.31 7.51 -7.11
CA ALA A 292 8.07 7.40 -6.34
C ALA A 292 7.24 6.16 -6.74
N PRO A 293 6.28 5.74 -5.89
CA PRO A 293 5.35 4.67 -6.22
C PRO A 293 4.60 4.91 -7.53
N HIS A 294 4.66 3.94 -8.45
CA HIS A 294 4.00 3.99 -9.74
C HIS A 294 3.69 2.58 -10.28
N THR A 295 2.97 2.50 -11.40
CA THR A 295 2.67 1.24 -12.09
C THR A 295 2.96 1.32 -13.59
N GLY A 296 3.19 0.15 -14.18
CA GLY A 296 3.52 -0.06 -15.57
C GLY A 296 2.33 0.06 -16.53
N MET A 297 2.61 -0.01 -17.82
CA MET A 297 1.59 0.17 -18.86
C MET A 297 0.82 -1.11 -19.21
N LEU A 298 1.53 -2.24 -19.27
CA LEU A 298 1.03 -3.49 -19.85
C LEU A 298 1.23 -4.62 -18.85
N ASN A 299 0.15 -5.30 -18.47
CA ASN A 299 0.27 -6.44 -17.57
C ASN A 299 0.57 -7.75 -18.33
N THR A 300 0.89 -7.70 -19.62
CA THR A 300 1.23 -8.87 -20.46
C THR A 300 2.72 -9.20 -20.47
N ARG A 301 3.53 -8.41 -19.77
CA ARG A 301 4.98 -8.59 -19.65
C ARG A 301 5.41 -8.61 -18.18
N LEU A 302 6.58 -9.18 -17.94
CA LEU A 302 7.32 -9.02 -16.70
C LEU A 302 8.56 -8.16 -16.97
N ILE A 303 8.95 -7.37 -15.98
CA ILE A 303 10.18 -6.58 -16.02
C ILE A 303 11.27 -7.33 -15.28
N CYS A 304 12.45 -7.40 -15.89
CA CYS A 304 13.63 -8.04 -15.34
C CYS A 304 14.70 -6.98 -15.06
N HIS A 305 15.22 -6.96 -13.84
CA HIS A 305 16.37 -6.16 -13.44
C HIS A 305 17.56 -7.08 -13.19
N LEU A 306 18.60 -7.00 -14.03
CA LEU A 306 19.92 -7.57 -13.75
C LEU A 306 20.79 -6.49 -13.08
N PRO A 307 21.12 -6.62 -11.79
CA PRO A 307 21.87 -5.58 -11.10
C PRO A 307 23.36 -5.67 -11.43
N LEU A 308 23.97 -4.53 -11.73
CA LEU A 308 25.37 -4.47 -12.20
C LEU A 308 26.25 -3.65 -11.24
N ILE A 309 25.74 -2.51 -10.78
CA ILE A 309 26.38 -1.66 -9.77
C ILE A 309 25.34 -1.36 -8.71
N VAL A 310 25.53 -1.87 -7.49
CA VAL A 310 24.56 -1.74 -6.39
C VAL A 310 25.30 -1.36 -5.10
N PRO A 311 25.44 -0.07 -4.80
CA PRO A 311 25.95 0.38 -3.52
C PRO A 311 25.00 0.02 -2.35
N PRO A 312 25.51 -0.05 -1.10
CA PRO A 312 24.66 -0.20 0.08
C PRO A 312 23.60 0.91 0.19
N GLY A 313 22.42 0.60 0.74
CA GLY A 313 21.34 1.60 0.90
C GLY A 313 20.45 1.77 -0.34
N CYS A 314 20.69 1.03 -1.42
CA CYS A 314 19.74 0.91 -2.51
C CYS A 314 18.61 -0.08 -2.18
N GLY A 315 17.39 0.19 -2.64
CA GLY A 315 16.27 -0.73 -2.45
C GLY A 315 15.17 -0.59 -3.50
N PHE A 316 14.34 -1.63 -3.55
CA PHE A 316 13.26 -1.78 -4.51
C PHE A 316 12.05 -2.41 -3.82
N ARG A 317 10.86 -1.81 -3.98
CA ARG A 317 9.61 -2.35 -3.45
C ARG A 317 8.65 -2.67 -4.59
N VAL A 318 7.98 -3.82 -4.52
CA VAL A 318 6.81 -4.16 -5.34
C VAL A 318 5.71 -4.64 -4.40
N GLY A 319 4.60 -3.90 -4.34
CA GLY A 319 3.54 -4.14 -3.37
C GLY A 319 4.05 -4.10 -1.92
N ASN A 320 3.85 -5.18 -1.16
CA ASN A 320 4.33 -5.32 0.22
C ASN A 320 5.77 -5.82 0.35
N GLU A 321 6.41 -6.26 -0.74
CA GLU A 321 7.76 -6.84 -0.68
C GLU A 321 8.82 -5.81 -1.04
N VAL A 322 9.78 -5.62 -0.13
CA VAL A 322 11.02 -4.89 -0.37
C VAL A 322 12.13 -5.89 -0.61
N ARG A 323 12.82 -5.79 -1.75
CA ARG A 323 14.01 -6.59 -2.07
C ARG A 323 15.20 -5.66 -2.28
N GLN A 324 16.36 -6.07 -1.77
CA GLN A 324 17.63 -5.47 -2.12
C GLN A 324 18.15 -6.14 -3.39
N TRP A 325 18.75 -5.35 -4.27
CA TRP A 325 19.48 -5.92 -5.40
C TRP A 325 20.76 -6.58 -4.93
N GLU A 326 21.07 -7.72 -5.54
CA GLU A 326 22.37 -8.37 -5.43
C GLU A 326 22.99 -8.41 -6.83
N VAL A 327 24.26 -7.98 -6.95
CA VAL A 327 24.94 -7.93 -8.24
C VAL A 327 24.91 -9.29 -8.91
N GLY A 328 24.46 -9.31 -10.17
CA GLY A 328 24.33 -10.52 -10.96
C GLY A 328 23.16 -11.43 -10.62
N LYS A 329 22.27 -11.05 -9.68
CA LYS A 329 21.05 -11.81 -9.39
C LYS A 329 19.80 -11.06 -9.83
N LEU A 330 19.06 -11.66 -10.74
CA LEU A 330 17.86 -11.06 -11.32
C LEU A 330 16.76 -10.83 -10.28
N LEU A 331 16.10 -9.68 -10.39
CA LEU A 331 14.73 -9.51 -9.90
C LEU A 331 13.79 -9.54 -11.09
N ILE A 332 12.73 -10.35 -11.01
CA ILE A 332 11.70 -10.49 -12.04
C ILE A 332 10.36 -10.16 -11.38
N PHE A 333 9.64 -9.18 -11.91
CA PHE A 333 8.45 -8.65 -11.25
C PHE A 333 7.40 -8.17 -12.24
N ASP A 334 6.19 -8.03 -11.74
CA ASP A 334 5.07 -7.41 -12.44
C ASP A 334 5.10 -5.89 -12.15
N ASP A 335 5.52 -5.09 -13.12
CA ASP A 335 5.59 -3.64 -12.97
C ASP A 335 4.21 -2.98 -12.90
N THR A 336 3.13 -3.69 -13.22
CA THR A 336 1.78 -3.15 -13.08
C THR A 336 1.25 -3.20 -11.66
N ILE A 337 1.95 -3.90 -10.76
CA ILE A 337 1.78 -3.74 -9.31
C ILE A 337 2.61 -2.54 -8.85
N GLU A 338 2.05 -1.74 -7.94
CA GLU A 338 2.71 -0.52 -7.45
C GLU A 338 4.13 -0.82 -6.96
N HIS A 339 5.09 -0.09 -7.49
CA HIS A 339 6.50 -0.27 -7.18
C HIS A 339 7.25 1.06 -7.11
N GLU A 340 8.36 1.05 -6.37
CA GLU A 340 9.23 2.20 -6.17
C GLU A 340 10.68 1.76 -5.99
N ALA A 341 11.62 2.68 -6.16
CA ALA A 341 13.05 2.43 -6.05
C ALA A 341 13.77 3.61 -5.39
N TRP A 342 14.85 3.35 -4.66
CA TRP A 342 15.68 4.39 -4.07
C TRP A 342 17.16 4.04 -4.11
N ASN A 343 17.98 5.09 -4.10
CA ASN A 343 19.42 5.02 -3.91
C ASN A 343 19.80 5.98 -2.76
N ASP A 344 19.80 5.48 -1.53
CA ASP A 344 20.23 6.27 -0.36
C ASP A 344 21.76 6.23 -0.14
N SER A 345 22.53 5.83 -1.17
CA SER A 345 23.99 5.75 -1.13
C SER A 345 24.66 7.03 -1.63
N ASP A 346 26.00 7.05 -1.58
CA ASP A 346 26.86 8.10 -2.15
C ASP A 346 27.40 7.77 -3.55
N GLN A 347 26.95 6.67 -4.15
CA GLN A 347 27.42 6.18 -5.46
C GLN A 347 26.26 5.91 -6.42
N ASP A 348 26.55 5.90 -7.73
CA ASP A 348 25.57 5.56 -8.75
C ASP A 348 25.12 4.09 -8.61
N ARG A 349 23.82 3.84 -8.78
CA ARG A 349 23.25 2.49 -8.91
C ARG A 349 22.88 2.25 -10.37
N VAL A 350 23.34 1.13 -10.94
CA VAL A 350 23.03 0.77 -12.32
C VAL A 350 22.50 -0.66 -12.41
N VAL A 351 21.35 -0.82 -13.08
CA VAL A 351 20.76 -2.12 -13.42
C VAL A 351 20.50 -2.19 -14.92
N LEU A 352 20.64 -3.37 -15.52
CA LEU A 352 20.14 -3.64 -16.86
C LEU A 352 18.67 -4.05 -16.77
N ILE A 353 17.81 -3.32 -17.48
CA ILE A 353 16.36 -3.54 -17.52
C ILE A 353 15.99 -4.10 -18.89
N PHE A 354 15.18 -5.15 -18.89
CA PHE A 354 14.54 -5.69 -20.08
C PHE A 354 13.17 -6.30 -19.74
N ASP A 355 12.34 -6.49 -20.74
CA ASP A 355 11.01 -7.07 -20.59
C ASP A 355 10.85 -8.42 -21.31
N ILE A 356 10.18 -9.36 -20.65
CA ILE A 356 9.84 -10.68 -21.18
C ILE A 356 8.33 -10.86 -21.24
N TRP A 357 7.85 -11.72 -22.12
CA TRP A 357 6.46 -12.15 -22.06
C TRP A 357 6.15 -12.81 -20.72
N ARG A 358 4.94 -12.58 -20.20
CA ARG A 358 4.42 -13.38 -19.09
C ARG A 358 4.45 -14.86 -19.44
N PRO A 359 4.95 -15.75 -18.56
CA PRO A 359 4.96 -17.19 -18.83
C PRO A 359 3.54 -17.77 -18.95
N GLU A 360 2.54 -17.09 -18.37
CA GLU A 360 1.13 -17.51 -18.41
C GLU A 360 0.44 -17.28 -19.77
N LEU A 361 1.02 -16.44 -20.64
CA LEU A 361 0.43 -16.18 -21.97
C LEU A 361 0.81 -17.26 -22.97
N THR A 362 -0.21 -17.77 -23.67
CA THR A 362 -0.05 -18.68 -24.81
C THR A 362 0.60 -17.98 -26.01
N PRO A 363 1.24 -18.74 -26.93
CA PRO A 363 1.74 -18.16 -28.19
C PRO A 363 0.67 -17.43 -28.99
N GLU A 364 -0.57 -17.95 -29.02
CA GLU A 364 -1.70 -17.38 -29.75
C GLU A 364 -2.12 -16.03 -29.15
N GLU A 365 -2.20 -15.92 -27.82
CA GLU A 365 -2.50 -14.65 -27.14
C GLU A 365 -1.39 -13.63 -27.39
N ARG A 366 -0.12 -14.03 -27.35
CA ARG A 366 1.00 -13.13 -27.67
C ARG A 366 0.89 -12.59 -29.09
N ALA A 367 0.56 -13.44 -30.07
CA ALA A 367 0.34 -13.02 -31.45
C ALA A 367 -0.83 -12.03 -31.56
N ALA A 368 -1.97 -12.32 -30.92
CA ALA A 368 -3.13 -11.42 -30.92
C ALA A 368 -2.82 -10.06 -30.28
N ILE A 369 -2.02 -10.03 -29.20
CA ILE A 369 -1.57 -8.79 -28.57
C ILE A 369 -0.69 -7.98 -29.53
N VAL A 370 0.23 -8.63 -30.26
CA VAL A 370 1.06 -7.97 -31.27
C VAL A 370 0.20 -7.35 -32.37
N ASP A 371 -0.72 -8.11 -32.94
CA ASP A 371 -1.62 -7.64 -34.00
C ASP A 371 -2.51 -6.49 -33.51
N MET A 372 -3.01 -6.55 -32.27
CA MET A 372 -3.78 -5.48 -31.66
C MET A 372 -2.98 -4.18 -31.57
N PHE A 373 -1.73 -4.22 -31.08
CA PHE A 373 -0.90 -3.02 -30.99
C PHE A 373 -0.48 -2.48 -32.36
N ALA A 374 -0.26 -3.35 -33.35
CA ALA A 374 -0.06 -2.92 -34.73
C ALA A 374 -1.28 -2.17 -35.28
N ALA A 375 -2.50 -2.61 -34.95
CA ALA A 375 -3.72 -1.89 -35.32
C ALA A 375 -3.86 -0.53 -34.60
N VAL A 376 -3.44 -0.44 -33.32
CA VAL A 376 -3.40 0.84 -32.58
C VAL A 376 -2.41 1.81 -33.20
N ASP A 377 -1.24 1.36 -33.64
CA ASP A 377 -0.23 2.21 -34.29
C ASP A 377 -0.64 2.68 -35.70
N ALA A 378 -1.56 1.97 -36.35
CA ALA A 378 -2.07 2.32 -37.67
C ALA A 378 -3.24 3.33 -37.65
N TYR A 379 -3.80 3.63 -36.49
CA TYR A 379 -4.90 4.58 -36.28
C TYR A 379 -4.35 5.97 -35.90
#